data_AF-A0A392RRG5-F1
#
_entry.id   AF-A0A392RRG5-F1
#
_cell.length_a   1.000
_cell.length_b   1.000
_cell.length_c   1.000
_cell.angle_alpha   90.00
_cell.angle_beta   90.00
_cell.angle_gamma   90.00
#
_symmetry.space_group_name_H-M   'P 1'
#
loop_
_entity.id
_entity.type
_entity.pdbx_description
1 polymer ?
#
loop_
_entity_poly.entity_id
_entity_poly.type
_entity_poly.pdbx_seq_one_letter_code
_entity_poly.pdbx_strand_id
1 'polypeptide(L)'
;MTGQMLKWSLELAEFNILYESRKALKAQVLTDFIAEMTTPTTPEKDKWTIFVDGSSNSQGSGAGIILENGEGVLIEVSLELAFPTDDSQL
;
A
#
# COMPACT_ATOMS: atom_id res chain seq x y z
N MET A 1 3.94 21.72 7.22
CA MET A 1 5.23 21.10 6.86
C MET A 1 6.31 21.20 7.95
N THR A 2 6.06 21.86 9.10
CA THR A 2 7.11 22.14 10.11
C THR A 2 7.22 21.10 11.25
N GLY A 3 6.31 20.13 11.34
CA GLY A 3 6.26 19.19 12.47
C GLY A 3 7.21 17.99 12.37
N GLN A 4 7.55 17.54 11.16
CA GLN A 4 8.41 16.36 10.98
C GLN A 4 9.86 16.67 11.37
N MET A 5 10.39 17.84 11.00
CA MET A 5 11.76 18.22 11.38
C MET A 5 11.91 18.37 12.90
N LEU A 6 10.90 18.91 13.60
CA LEU A 6 10.94 19.04 15.05
C LEU A 6 10.95 17.67 15.75
N LYS A 7 10.15 16.73 15.23
CA LYS A 7 10.12 15.34 15.72
C LYS A 7 11.48 14.67 15.56
N TRP A 8 12.09 14.77 14.38
CA TRP A 8 13.45 14.26 14.15
C TRP A 8 14.50 14.92 15.04
N SER A 9 14.43 16.24 15.25
CA SER A 9 15.36 16.94 16.16
C SER A 9 15.25 16.45 17.60
N LEU A 10 14.04 16.11 18.06
CA LEU A 10 13.83 15.58 19.41
C LEU A 10 14.37 14.15 19.55
N GLU A 11 14.08 13.28 18.58
CA GLU A 11 14.57 11.90 18.57
C GLU A 11 16.11 11.85 18.45
N LEU A 12 16.70 12.70 17.62
CA LEU A 12 18.16 12.77 17.45
C LEU A 12 18.90 13.39 18.64
N ALA A 13 18.23 14.22 19.45
CA ALA A 13 18.83 14.83 20.64
C ALA A 13 19.11 13.82 21.77
N GLU A 14 18.46 12.66 21.75
CA GLU A 14 18.76 11.55 22.68
C GLU A 14 20.12 10.90 22.38
N PHE A 15 20.59 11.01 21.14
CA PHE A 15 21.86 10.44 20.72
C PHE A 15 22.96 11.49 20.79
N ASN A 16 24.10 11.14 21.40
CA ASN A 16 25.28 12.00 21.42
C ASN A 16 25.98 11.98 20.04
N ILE A 17 25.40 12.68 19.07
CA ILE A 17 25.88 12.71 17.68
C ILE A 17 26.98 13.75 17.56
N LEU A 18 28.20 13.29 17.33
CA LEU A 18 29.31 14.15 16.94
C LEU A 18 29.34 14.25 15.42
N TYR A 19 29.18 15.46 14.89
CA TYR A 19 29.28 15.71 13.46
C TYR A 19 30.75 15.81 13.04
N GLU A 20 31.17 14.93 12.14
CA GLU A 20 32.49 14.98 11.52
C GLU A 20 32.35 15.34 10.03
N SER A 21 33.10 16.34 9.59
CA SER A 21 33.13 16.78 8.19
C SER A 21 33.66 15.65 7.30
N ARG A 22 32.77 14.96 6.58
CA ARG A 22 33.20 13.91 5.65
C ARG A 22 33.78 14.54 4.38
N LYS A 23 35.00 14.12 4.02
CA LYS A 23 35.49 14.24 2.64
C LYS A 23 34.50 13.52 1.73
N ALA A 24 34.16 14.15 0.59
CA ALA A 24 33.11 13.70 -0.34
C ALA A 24 33.10 12.16 -0.47
N LEU A 25 32.04 11.52 0.05
CA LEU A 25 31.88 10.08 -0.10
C LEU A 25 31.76 9.76 -1.57
N LYS A 26 32.53 8.77 -2.06
CA LYS A 26 32.29 8.22 -3.39
C LYS A 26 30.84 7.75 -3.45
N ALA A 27 30.10 8.23 -4.45
CA ALA A 27 28.70 7.86 -4.69
C ALA A 27 28.46 6.33 -4.69
N GLN A 28 29.50 5.55 -5.01
CA GLN A 28 29.51 4.09 -4.94
C GLN A 28 29.19 3.53 -3.55
N VAL A 29 29.77 4.10 -2.48
CA VAL A 29 29.51 3.63 -1.10
C VAL A 29 28.08 3.95 -0.68
N LEU A 30 27.53 5.07 -1.17
CA LEU A 30 26.13 5.42 -0.95
C LEU A 30 25.19 4.49 -1.71
N THR A 31 25.52 4.12 -2.96
CA THR A 31 24.70 3.17 -3.73
C THR A 31 24.73 1.78 -3.14
N ASP A 32 25.89 1.31 -2.67
CA ASP A 32 26.01 -0.01 -2.02
C ASP A 32 25.23 -0.03 -0.69
N PHE A 33 25.32 1.05 0.10
CA PHE A 33 24.54 1.19 1.32
C PHE A 33 23.03 1.21 1.06
N ILE A 34 22.57 1.97 0.05
CA ILE A 34 21.15 1.98 -0.33
C ILE A 34 20.72 0.57 -0.77
N ALA A 35 21.53 -0.10 -1.58
CA ALA A 35 21.24 -1.46 -2.06
C ALA A 35 21.18 -2.50 -0.92
N GLU A 36 22.02 -2.38 0.10
CA GLU A 36 21.99 -3.24 1.31
C GLU A 36 20.77 -2.91 2.21
N MET A 37 20.38 -1.64 2.28
CA MET A 37 19.27 -1.16 3.11
C MET A 37 17.89 -1.38 2.46
N THR A 38 17.83 -1.52 1.14
CA THR A 38 16.60 -1.84 0.41
C THR A 38 16.53 -3.33 0.09
N THR A 39 15.55 -4.03 0.65
CA THR A 39 15.19 -5.35 0.10
C THR A 39 14.78 -5.17 -1.36
N PRO A 40 15.25 -6.01 -2.29
CA PRO A 40 14.83 -5.91 -3.68
C PRO A 40 13.32 -6.06 -3.75
N THR A 41 12.62 -4.96 -4.05
CA THR A 41 11.18 -4.97 -4.31
C THR A 41 10.98 -5.75 -5.60
N THR A 42 10.69 -7.04 -5.49
CA THR A 42 10.21 -7.81 -6.63
C THR A 42 8.86 -7.19 -7.03
N PRO A 43 8.69 -6.76 -8.30
CA PRO A 43 7.45 -6.11 -8.76
C PRO A 43 6.21 -7.00 -8.60
N GLU A 44 6.41 -8.28 -8.33
CA GLU A 44 5.37 -9.26 -8.05
C GLU A 44 4.69 -9.06 -6.68
N LYS A 45 5.40 -8.48 -5.69
CA LYS A 45 4.84 -8.18 -4.35
C LYS A 45 3.81 -7.06 -4.38
N ASP A 46 4.01 -6.08 -5.26
CA ASP A 46 3.13 -4.92 -5.40
C ASP A 46 1.99 -5.14 -6.42
N LYS A 47 1.95 -6.31 -7.05
CA LYS A 47 0.95 -6.66 -8.05
C LYS A 47 -0.27 -7.31 -7.38
N TRP A 48 -1.42 -6.65 -7.54
CA TRP A 48 -2.72 -7.18 -7.13
C TRP A 48 -3.53 -7.62 -8.34
N THR A 49 -4.14 -8.79 -8.26
CA THR A 49 -5.09 -9.32 -9.23
C THR A 49 -6.49 -9.25 -8.62
N ILE A 50 -7.44 -8.69 -9.36
CA ILE A 50 -8.84 -8.59 -8.95
C ILE A 50 -9.69 -9.54 -9.78
N PHE A 51 -10.50 -10.35 -9.12
CA PHE A 51 -11.55 -11.17 -9.71
C PHE A 51 -12.88 -10.60 -9.27
N VAL A 52 -13.79 -10.41 -10.21
CA VAL A 52 -15.13 -9.89 -9.94
C VAL A 52 -16.13 -10.86 -10.55
N ASP A 53 -17.04 -11.36 -9.72
CA ASP A 53 -18.23 -12.05 -10.17
C ASP A 53 -19.49 -11.25 -9.81
N GLY A 54 -20.56 -11.51 -10.54
CA GLY A 54 -21.84 -10.85 -10.35
C GLY A 54 -22.96 -11.87 -10.48
N SER A 55 -23.97 -11.74 -9.62
CA SER A 55 -25.21 -12.49 -9.72
C SER A 55 -26.40 -11.53 -9.64
N SER A 56 -27.47 -11.86 -10.34
CA SER A 56 -28.70 -11.07 -10.35
C SER A 56 -29.90 -12.02 -10.39
N ASN A 57 -30.91 -11.72 -9.58
CA ASN A 57 -32.18 -12.42 -9.54
C ASN A 57 -33.33 -11.40 -9.35
N SER A 58 -34.58 -11.88 -9.35
CA SER A 58 -35.76 -11.02 -9.20
C SER A 58 -35.87 -10.33 -7.84
N GLN A 59 -35.10 -10.76 -6.84
CA GLN A 59 -35.09 -10.22 -5.48
C GLN A 59 -33.97 -9.19 -5.29
N GLY A 60 -32.93 -9.21 -6.11
CA GLY A 60 -31.81 -8.28 -6.02
C GLY A 60 -30.61 -8.71 -6.85
N SER A 61 -29.55 -7.90 -6.79
CA SER A 61 -28.28 -8.17 -7.44
C SER A 61 -27.16 -8.19 -6.40
N GLY A 62 -26.13 -8.99 -6.63
CA GLY A 62 -24.93 -9.03 -5.81
C GLY A 62 -23.67 -9.17 -6.65
N ALA A 63 -22.53 -8.83 -6.08
CA ALA A 63 -21.22 -9.02 -6.69
C ALA A 63 -20.21 -9.53 -5.66
N GLY A 64 -19.46 -10.58 -6.01
CA GLY A 64 -18.28 -11.03 -5.30
C GLY A 64 -17.02 -10.39 -5.86
N ILE A 65 -16.12 -9.96 -4.99
CA ILE A 65 -14.80 -9.43 -5.35
C ILE A 65 -13.74 -10.21 -4.58
N ILE A 66 -12.75 -10.73 -5.29
CA ILE A 66 -11.58 -11.37 -4.70
C ILE A 66 -10.34 -10.59 -5.13
N LEU A 67 -9.50 -10.22 -4.17
CA LEU A 67 -8.20 -9.61 -4.39
C LEU A 67 -7.11 -10.59 -3.96
N GLU A 68 -6.17 -10.85 -4.87
CA GLU A 68 -5.02 -11.72 -4.65
C GLU A 68 -3.72 -10.96 -4.93
N ASN A 69 -2.73 -11.06 -4.04
CA ASN A 69 -1.38 -10.55 -4.30
C ASN A 69 -0.38 -11.69 -4.58
N GLY A 70 0.81 -11.32 -5.09
CA GLY A 70 1.89 -12.28 -5.35
C GLY A 70 2.49 -12.97 -4.12
N GLU A 71 2.07 -12.60 -2.90
CA GLU A 71 2.47 -13.24 -1.64
C GLU A 71 1.42 -14.23 -1.11
N GLY A 72 0.33 -14.46 -1.86
CA GLY A 72 -0.74 -15.39 -1.47
C GLY A 72 -1.75 -14.81 -0.47
N VAL A 73 -1.77 -13.49 -0.29
CA VAL A 73 -2.82 -12.81 0.50
C VAL A 73 -4.10 -12.77 -0.32
N LEU A 74 -5.20 -13.24 0.28
CA LEU A 74 -6.53 -13.24 -0.30
C LEU A 74 -7.48 -12.36 0.52
N ILE A 75 -8.17 -11.45 -0.15
CA ILE A 75 -9.23 -10.63 0.44
C ILE A 75 -10.52 -10.87 -0.35
N GLU A 76 -11.56 -11.29 0.33
CA GLU A 76 -12.88 -11.55 -0.25
C GLU A 76 -13.89 -10.50 0.25
N VAL A 77 -14.64 -9.90 -0.68
CA VAL A 77 -15.68 -8.92 -0.40
C VAL A 77 -16.92 -9.29 -1.17
N SER A 78 -18.07 -9.34 -0.48
CA SER A 78 -19.38 -9.49 -1.12
C SER A 78 -20.14 -8.17 -1.01
N LEU A 79 -20.68 -7.69 -2.12
CA LEU A 79 -21.52 -6.51 -2.19
C LEU A 79 -22.93 -6.91 -2.59
N GLU A 80 -23.92 -6.48 -1.80
CA GLU A 80 -25.32 -6.52 -2.21
C GLU A 80 -25.67 -5.20 -2.91
N LEU A 81 -26.02 -5.29 -4.18
CA LEU A 81 -26.45 -4.17 -5.02
C LEU A 81 -27.98 -4.10 -4.95
N ALA A 82 -28.48 -3.37 -3.96
CA ALA A 82 -29.89 -3.05 -3.84
C ALA A 82 -30.26 -1.97 -4.88
N PHE A 83 -30.88 -2.38 -5.98
CA PHE A 83 -31.48 -1.45 -6.92
C PHE A 83 -32.92 -1.15 -6.48
N PRO A 84 -33.33 0.11 -6.31
CA PRO A 84 -34.74 0.42 -6.20
C PRO A 84 -35.41 -0.03 -7.50
N THR A 85 -36.34 -0.99 -7.39
CA THR A 85 -37.15 -1.43 -8.51
C THR A 85 -38.14 -0.31 -8.82
N ASP A 86 -37.80 0.55 -9.76
CA ASP A 86 -38.73 1.54 -10.31
C ASP A 86 -39.62 0.81 -11.32
N ASP A 87 -40.56 0.02 -10.82
CA ASP A 87 -41.64 -0.50 -11.66
C ASP A 87 -42.90 -0.82 -10.84
N SER A 88 -43.72 0.20 -10.57
CA SER A 88 -45.13 0.19 -10.97
C SER A 88 -45.78 1.53 -10.64
N GLN A 89 -46.18 2.25 -11.69
CA GLN A 89 -47.22 3.26 -11.63
C GLN A 89 -48.48 2.71 -10.94
N LEU A 90 -49.02 3.48 -10.00
CA LEU A 90 -50.46 3.66 -9.75
C LEU A 90 -50.72 5.12 -9.38
#